data_AF-A0A7Y7IV89-F1
#
_entry.id   AF-A0A7Y7IV89-F1
#
_cell.length_a   1.000
_cell.length_b   1.000
_cell.length_c   1.000
_cell.angle_alpha   90.00
_cell.angle_beta   90.00
_cell.angle_gamma   90.00
#
_symmetry.space_group_name_H-M   'P 1'
#
loop_
_entity.id
_entity.type
_entity.pdbx_description
1 polymer ?
#
loop_
_entity_poly.entity_id
_entity_poly.type
_entity_poly.pdbx_seq_one_letter_code
_entity_poly.pdbx_strand_id
1 'polypeptide(L)'
;MLNAVSATNAGRNVDIEKPVFLERIMPMSSNQKAEDRKPQADAWTSGQMDKPGDIAVRPVGFFPGLGSRAAYRQLERNLFDSDVRDVRQVFSEGAEALGSDPERLVLQEANIPDDRIERQAFLGAALLVHGIALHRYLVDAARRSGSEIRFAAFTGESFGIITAAVAAGALSVADGTKIAHALAPFILVGAEGVTSSSPLQARVAETLAAVGVTQPLVAQPAHVVALTGHPDVVNRVLVAISDAYDVSDVELHKTYAANQANVYVRSGVRES
;
A
#
# COMPACT_ATOMS: atom_id res chain seq x y z
N MET A 1 15.05 -29.00 -3.33
CA MET A 1 16.42 -28.60 -2.95
C MET A 1 16.95 -27.69 -4.06
N LEU A 2 16.87 -26.39 -3.86
CA LEU A 2 17.36 -25.38 -4.82
C LEU A 2 18.58 -24.72 -4.20
N ASN A 3 19.72 -24.92 -4.87
CA ASN A 3 21.02 -24.41 -4.46
C ASN A 3 21.11 -22.89 -4.69
N ALA A 4 21.62 -22.20 -3.68
CA ALA A 4 22.06 -20.81 -3.78
C ALA A 4 23.33 -20.74 -4.66
N VAL A 5 23.32 -19.84 -5.64
CA VAL A 5 24.54 -19.45 -6.37
C VAL A 5 24.93 -18.06 -5.88
N SER A 6 26.00 -18.03 -5.09
CA SER A 6 26.76 -16.83 -4.71
C SER A 6 27.78 -16.57 -5.82
N ALA A 7 27.75 -15.38 -6.43
CA ALA A 7 28.78 -14.94 -7.35
C ALA A 7 29.73 -13.97 -6.63
N THR A 8 30.95 -14.45 -6.43
CA THR A 8 32.11 -13.74 -5.89
C THR A 8 32.63 -12.70 -6.88
N ASN A 9 32.87 -11.48 -6.36
CA ASN A 9 33.58 -10.40 -7.06
C ASN A 9 35.07 -10.77 -7.22
N ALA A 10 35.53 -10.87 -8.46
CA ALA A 10 36.95 -10.83 -8.82
C ALA A 10 37.18 -9.62 -9.74
N GLY A 11 38.05 -8.72 -9.28
CA GLY A 11 38.24 -7.40 -9.87
C GLY A 11 38.85 -7.40 -11.27
N ARG A 12 38.50 -6.36 -12.03
CA ARG A 12 39.35 -5.79 -13.09
C ARG A 12 39.22 -4.27 -13.05
N ASN A 13 40.35 -3.62 -12.83
CA ASN A 13 40.57 -2.21 -13.12
C ASN A 13 40.33 -1.96 -14.61
N VAL A 14 39.54 -0.94 -14.92
CA VAL A 14 39.53 -0.30 -16.23
C VAL A 14 39.52 1.21 -15.98
N ASP A 15 40.71 1.81 -16.04
CA ASP A 15 40.90 3.24 -16.27
C ASP A 15 40.54 3.53 -17.73
N ILE A 16 39.50 4.34 -17.98
CA ILE A 16 39.34 5.03 -19.26
C ILE A 16 38.91 6.48 -19.00
N GLU A 17 39.77 7.34 -19.53
CA GLU A 17 39.86 8.79 -19.68
C GLU A 17 38.57 9.63 -19.71
N LYS A 18 38.69 10.83 -19.12
CA LYS A 18 37.77 11.97 -19.27
C LYS A 18 37.82 12.52 -20.70
N PRO A 19 36.68 12.98 -21.25
CA PRO A 19 36.68 14.10 -22.18
C PRO A 19 36.21 15.38 -21.46
N VAL A 20 37.10 16.37 -21.45
CA VAL A 20 36.77 17.77 -21.25
C VAL A 20 36.22 18.29 -22.58
N PHE A 21 34.98 18.78 -22.61
CA PHE A 21 34.54 19.73 -23.63
C PHE A 21 33.72 20.84 -22.98
N LEU A 22 34.34 22.02 -22.98
CA LEU A 22 33.76 23.31 -22.69
C LEU A 22 33.48 23.94 -24.06
N GLU A 23 32.22 24.22 -24.39
CA GLU A 23 31.89 25.35 -25.25
C GLU A 23 30.45 25.81 -25.06
N ARG A 24 30.27 27.11 -25.23
CA ARG A 24 29.24 27.97 -24.64
C ARG A 24 28.60 28.73 -25.79
N ILE A 25 27.34 28.45 -26.16
CA ILE A 25 26.53 29.34 -27.02
C ILE A 25 25.06 29.32 -26.56
N MET A 26 24.71 30.36 -25.79
CA MET A 26 23.54 31.28 -25.83
C MET A 26 22.09 30.79 -26.11
N PRO A 27 21.08 31.55 -25.63
CA PRO A 27 19.75 31.05 -25.30
C PRO A 27 18.73 31.22 -26.43
N MET A 28 17.77 30.28 -26.52
CA MET A 28 16.57 30.47 -27.32
C MET A 28 15.45 31.04 -26.44
N SER A 29 15.16 32.31 -26.68
CA SER A 29 13.95 32.99 -26.25
C SER A 29 12.74 32.42 -26.99
N SER A 30 11.65 32.14 -26.27
CA SER A 30 10.31 32.22 -26.84
C SER A 30 9.43 33.02 -25.90
N ASN A 31 9.06 34.20 -26.38
CA ASN A 31 8.05 35.10 -25.84
C ASN A 31 6.74 34.35 -25.51
N GLN A 32 6.32 34.42 -24.25
CA GLN A 32 4.90 34.55 -23.94
C GLN A 32 4.73 35.77 -23.05
N LYS A 33 3.92 36.70 -23.57
CA LYS A 33 3.67 38.04 -23.03
C LYS A 33 3.08 37.93 -21.62
N ALA A 34 3.70 38.67 -20.70
CA ALA A 34 3.08 39.08 -19.46
C ALA A 34 1.87 39.96 -19.78
N GLU A 35 0.68 39.56 -19.33
CA GLU A 35 -0.43 40.49 -19.13
C GLU A 35 -0.29 41.10 -17.74
N ASP A 36 0.05 42.40 -17.75
CA ASP A 36 -0.02 43.30 -16.61
C ASP A 36 -1.45 43.37 -16.08
N ARG A 37 -1.76 42.62 -15.02
CA ARG A 37 -2.83 42.97 -14.09
C ARG A 37 -2.23 43.51 -12.81
N LYS A 38 -2.14 44.84 -12.72
CA LYS A 38 -1.97 45.55 -11.45
C LYS A 38 -3.07 45.08 -10.48
N PRO A 39 -2.74 44.62 -9.26
CA PRO A 39 -3.76 44.50 -8.23
C PRO A 39 -4.20 45.91 -7.86
N GLN A 40 -5.44 46.22 -8.18
CA GLN A 40 -6.14 47.41 -7.73
C GLN A 40 -6.31 47.28 -6.21
N ALA A 41 -5.42 47.92 -5.46
CA ALA A 41 -5.58 48.12 -4.04
C ALA A 41 -6.62 49.22 -3.85
N ASP A 42 -7.86 48.84 -3.54
CA ASP A 42 -8.83 49.74 -2.95
C ASP A 42 -9.78 48.99 -2.00
N ALA A 43 -9.88 49.57 -0.80
CA ALA A 43 -10.99 49.48 0.17
C ALA A 43 -11.30 48.13 0.84
N TRP A 44 -10.44 47.73 1.80
CA TRP A 44 -10.91 47.08 3.04
C TRP A 44 -10.68 48.04 4.21
N THR A 45 -11.50 49.10 4.28
CA THR A 45 -11.64 49.93 5.47
C THR A 45 -12.36 49.14 6.56
N SER A 46 -11.62 48.89 7.65
CA SER A 46 -12.12 48.82 9.04
C SER A 46 -13.44 48.08 9.27
N GLY A 47 -13.43 46.76 9.07
CA GLY A 47 -14.30 45.84 9.80
C GLY A 47 -13.47 45.20 10.92
N GLN A 48 -13.99 45.18 12.15
CA GLN A 48 -13.37 44.58 13.33
C GLN A 48 -12.60 43.31 12.99
N MET A 49 -11.28 43.31 13.24
CA MET A 49 -10.53 42.07 13.35
C MET A 49 -11.10 41.30 14.53
N ASP A 50 -11.92 40.30 14.23
CA ASP A 50 -12.05 39.15 15.11
C ASP A 50 -10.63 38.70 15.45
N LYS A 51 -10.37 38.48 16.75
CA LYS A 51 -9.14 37.86 17.25
C LYS A 51 -8.82 36.68 16.33
N PRO A 52 -7.55 36.39 15.99
CA PRO A 52 -7.22 35.21 15.20
C PRO A 52 -7.77 34.00 15.94
N GLY A 53 -8.94 33.54 15.49
CA GLY A 53 -9.61 32.37 16.01
C GLY A 53 -8.72 31.22 15.64
N ASP A 54 -8.38 30.39 16.63
CA ASP A 54 -7.71 29.12 16.39
C ASP A 54 -8.40 28.43 15.21
N ILE A 55 -7.71 28.37 14.07
CA ILE A 55 -8.16 27.57 12.95
C ILE A 55 -8.07 26.14 13.47
N ALA A 56 -9.21 25.56 13.84
CA ALA A 56 -9.29 24.19 14.29
C ALA A 56 -8.88 23.27 13.13
N VAL A 57 -7.60 22.92 13.08
CA VAL A 57 -7.07 22.00 12.07
C VAL A 57 -7.66 20.62 12.32
N ARG A 58 -8.50 20.15 11.39
CA ARG A 58 -9.07 18.79 11.44
C ARG A 58 -8.26 17.88 10.52
N PRO A 59 -7.56 16.87 11.05
CA PRO A 59 -6.74 15.99 10.22
C PRO A 59 -7.62 15.10 9.33
N VAL A 60 -7.04 14.64 8.21
CA VAL A 60 -7.60 13.55 7.40
C VAL A 60 -6.86 12.27 7.78
N GLY A 61 -7.61 11.22 8.15
CA GLY A 61 -7.03 9.92 8.45
C GLY A 61 -6.69 9.18 7.16
N PHE A 62 -5.50 8.57 7.10
CA PHE A 62 -5.05 7.82 5.94
C PHE A 62 -4.62 6.41 6.37
N PHE A 63 -5.18 5.39 5.73
CA PHE A 63 -4.81 4.00 5.95
C PHE A 63 -4.03 3.43 4.76
N PRO A 64 -2.81 2.89 4.98
CA PRO A 64 -2.00 2.34 3.91
C PRO A 64 -2.53 0.98 3.41
N GLY A 65 -2.16 0.58 2.19
CA GLY A 65 -2.45 -0.75 1.66
C GLY A 65 -1.52 -1.85 2.19
N LEU A 66 -1.77 -3.09 1.74
CA LEU A 66 -1.08 -4.33 2.15
C LEU A 66 0.46 -4.27 2.03
N GLY A 67 0.98 -3.48 1.09
CA GLY A 67 2.43 -3.31 0.89
C GLY A 67 3.15 -2.69 2.09
N SER A 68 2.43 -1.97 2.95
CA SER A 68 3.01 -1.27 4.12
C SER A 68 3.15 -2.14 5.36
N ARG A 69 2.93 -3.45 5.25
CA ARG A 69 3.05 -4.43 6.36
C ARG A 69 4.33 -4.34 7.18
N ALA A 70 5.45 -3.93 6.58
CA ALA A 70 6.71 -3.78 7.30
C ALA A 70 6.65 -2.72 8.41
N ALA A 71 5.81 -1.68 8.24
CA ALA A 71 5.59 -0.65 9.25
C ALA A 71 4.82 -1.16 10.49
N TYR A 72 4.20 -2.35 10.41
CA TYR A 72 3.40 -2.90 11.49
C TYR A 72 4.22 -3.81 12.42
N ARG A 73 5.29 -4.47 11.97
CA ARG A 73 6.06 -5.56 12.65
C ARG A 73 6.51 -5.36 14.11
N GLN A 74 6.44 -4.15 14.66
CA GLN A 74 6.86 -3.84 16.03
C GLN A 74 5.72 -3.26 16.90
N LEU A 75 4.60 -2.90 16.30
CA LEU A 75 3.46 -2.26 16.97
C LEU A 75 2.40 -3.27 17.42
N GLU A 76 2.50 -4.51 16.96
CA GLU A 76 1.41 -5.49 16.93
C GLU A 76 1.03 -5.97 18.33
N ARG A 77 2.02 -6.44 19.09
CA ARG A 77 1.78 -6.99 20.41
C ARG A 77 1.49 -5.90 21.45
N ASN A 78 2.25 -4.81 21.44
CA ASN A 78 2.07 -3.71 22.38
C ASN A 78 0.68 -3.07 22.25
N LEU A 79 0.17 -2.97 21.02
CA LEU A 79 -1.18 -2.45 20.78
C LEU A 79 -2.25 -3.42 21.29
N PHE A 80 -2.10 -4.71 21.01
CA PHE A 80 -2.99 -5.76 21.51
C PHE A 80 -3.06 -5.79 23.04
N ASP A 81 -1.90 -5.72 23.70
CA ASP A 81 -1.78 -5.76 25.16
C ASP A 81 -2.12 -4.41 25.84
N SER A 82 -2.58 -3.41 25.08
CA SER A 82 -2.88 -2.08 25.63
C SER A 82 -4.06 -2.08 26.62
N ASP A 83 -4.01 -1.13 27.56
CA ASP A 83 -5.07 -0.92 28.55
C ASP A 83 -6.33 -0.26 27.96
N VAL A 84 -6.27 0.20 26.70
CA VAL A 84 -7.37 0.87 26.01
C VAL A 84 -8.49 -0.11 25.68
N ARG A 85 -9.66 0.10 26.29
CA ARG A 85 -10.85 -0.75 26.10
C ARG A 85 -11.25 -0.87 24.62
N ASP A 86 -11.30 0.25 23.91
CA ASP A 86 -11.70 0.30 22.50
C ASP A 86 -10.76 -0.49 21.60
N VAL A 87 -9.47 -0.58 21.96
CA VAL A 87 -8.50 -1.40 21.22
C VAL A 87 -8.80 -2.88 21.39
N ARG A 88 -8.98 -3.35 22.64
CA ARG A 88 -9.33 -4.75 22.91
C ARG A 88 -10.63 -5.15 22.23
N GLN A 89 -11.62 -4.27 22.23
CA GLN A 89 -12.90 -4.51 21.57
C GLN A 89 -12.74 -4.71 20.05
N VAL A 90 -11.89 -3.94 19.38
CA VAL A 90 -11.61 -4.10 17.94
C VAL A 90 -11.00 -5.46 17.63
N PHE A 91 -10.05 -5.93 18.47
CA PHE A 91 -9.49 -7.27 18.31
C PHE A 91 -10.52 -8.37 18.57
N SER A 92 -11.36 -8.22 19.60
CA SER A 92 -12.46 -9.16 19.88
C SER A 92 -13.46 -9.24 18.74
N GLU A 93 -13.98 -8.10 18.26
CA GLU A 93 -14.94 -8.07 17.16
C GLU A 93 -14.37 -8.67 15.87
N GLY A 94 -13.11 -8.36 15.55
CA GLY A 94 -12.43 -8.93 14.39
C GLY A 94 -12.28 -10.44 14.50
N ALA A 95 -11.90 -10.96 15.67
CA ALA A 95 -11.68 -12.38 15.88
C ALA A 95 -12.99 -13.18 15.89
N GLU A 96 -14.01 -12.66 16.56
CA GLU A 96 -15.37 -13.22 16.56
C GLU A 96 -15.92 -13.33 15.13
N ALA A 97 -15.66 -12.31 14.29
CA ALA A 97 -16.10 -12.29 12.90
C ALA A 97 -15.49 -13.43 12.04
N LEU A 98 -14.33 -13.96 12.46
CA LEU A 98 -13.64 -15.07 11.82
C LEU A 98 -13.77 -16.40 12.60
N GLY A 99 -14.48 -16.41 13.73
CA GLY A 99 -14.56 -17.57 14.61
C GLY A 99 -13.20 -17.97 15.21
N SER A 100 -12.37 -16.97 15.55
CA SER A 100 -11.02 -17.15 16.07
C SER A 100 -10.82 -16.46 17.43
N ASP A 101 -9.64 -16.66 18.03
CA ASP A 101 -9.23 -15.96 19.24
C ASP A 101 -8.60 -14.60 18.90
N PRO A 102 -8.79 -13.53 19.71
CA PRO A 102 -8.21 -12.21 19.47
C PRO A 102 -6.70 -12.21 19.26
N GLU A 103 -5.97 -13.04 20.01
CA GLU A 103 -4.52 -13.17 19.91
C GLU A 103 -4.07 -13.72 18.55
N ARG A 104 -4.93 -14.48 17.85
CA ARG A 104 -4.62 -15.00 16.51
C ARG A 104 -4.57 -13.92 15.46
N LEU A 105 -5.14 -12.74 15.70
CA LEU A 105 -5.07 -11.61 14.78
C LEU A 105 -3.83 -10.74 14.96
N VAL A 106 -3.01 -10.98 15.99
CA VAL A 106 -1.73 -10.29 16.17
C VAL A 106 -0.78 -10.69 15.05
N LEU A 107 -0.14 -9.73 14.37
CA LEU A 107 0.67 -9.92 13.16
C LEU A 107 2.07 -10.55 13.40
N GLN A 108 2.20 -11.40 14.41
CA GLN A 108 3.43 -12.12 14.73
C GLN A 108 3.64 -13.35 13.84
N GLU A 109 4.90 -13.75 13.64
CA GLU A 109 5.28 -14.88 12.77
C GLU A 109 4.52 -16.17 13.10
N ALA A 110 4.32 -16.46 14.40
CA ALA A 110 3.59 -17.64 14.86
C ALA A 110 2.11 -17.71 14.44
N ASN A 111 1.51 -16.58 14.04
CA ASN A 111 0.13 -16.50 13.57
C ASN A 111 0.01 -16.49 12.05
N ILE A 112 1.12 -16.33 11.32
CA ILE A 112 1.10 -16.24 9.86
C ILE A 112 0.98 -17.67 9.28
N PRO A 113 -0.11 -17.99 8.54
CA PRO A 113 -0.23 -19.29 7.91
C PRO A 113 0.85 -19.55 6.87
N ASP A 114 1.25 -20.82 6.73
CA ASP A 114 2.21 -21.24 5.73
C ASP A 114 1.64 -21.15 4.31
N ASP A 115 0.40 -21.63 4.14
CA ASP A 115 -0.31 -21.60 2.87
C ASP A 115 -0.44 -20.17 2.32
N ARG A 116 -0.21 -20.01 1.02
CA ARG A 116 -0.20 -18.70 0.37
C ARG A 116 -1.55 -18.00 0.45
N ILE A 117 -2.66 -18.72 0.26
CA ILE A 117 -3.99 -18.12 0.23
C ILE A 117 -4.45 -17.79 1.65
N GLU A 118 -4.29 -18.73 2.59
CA GLU A 118 -4.55 -18.49 4.02
C GLU A 118 -3.72 -17.31 4.55
N ARG A 119 -2.45 -17.22 4.14
CA ARG A 119 -1.56 -16.10 4.51
C ARG A 119 -2.11 -14.76 4.05
N GLN A 120 -2.61 -14.66 2.82
CA GLN A 120 -3.16 -13.41 2.31
C GLN A 120 -4.47 -13.03 3.02
N ALA A 121 -5.30 -14.02 3.33
CA ALA A 121 -6.52 -13.83 4.09
C ALA A 121 -6.22 -13.29 5.50
N PHE A 122 -5.29 -13.95 6.19
CA PHE A 122 -4.80 -13.54 7.50
C PHE A 122 -4.25 -12.11 7.47
N LEU A 123 -3.31 -11.82 6.56
CA LEU A 123 -2.68 -10.50 6.47
C LEU A 123 -3.71 -9.39 6.22
N GLY A 124 -4.71 -9.65 5.38
CA GLY A 124 -5.80 -8.72 5.13
C GLY A 124 -6.58 -8.38 6.40
N ALA A 125 -7.11 -9.40 7.06
CA ALA A 125 -7.87 -9.22 8.30
C ALA A 125 -7.05 -8.54 9.40
N ALA A 126 -5.84 -9.04 9.63
CA ALA A 126 -4.98 -8.57 10.70
C ALA A 126 -4.54 -7.11 10.49
N LEU A 127 -4.18 -6.69 9.27
CA LEU A 127 -3.83 -5.29 9.00
C LEU A 127 -5.01 -4.34 9.19
N LEU A 128 -6.22 -4.75 8.80
CA LEU A 128 -7.41 -3.95 9.05
C LEU A 128 -7.62 -3.73 10.55
N VAL A 129 -7.59 -4.82 11.33
CA VAL A 129 -7.81 -4.79 12.79
C VAL A 129 -6.76 -3.92 13.46
N HIS A 130 -5.48 -4.07 13.10
CA HIS A 130 -4.41 -3.22 13.61
C HIS A 130 -4.58 -1.75 13.21
N GLY A 131 -4.99 -1.47 11.97
CA GLY A 131 -5.25 -0.10 11.51
C GLY A 131 -6.33 0.59 12.34
N ILE A 132 -7.44 -0.10 12.60
CA ILE A 132 -8.52 0.43 13.43
C ILE A 132 -8.09 0.55 14.89
N ALA A 133 -7.37 -0.45 15.43
CA ALA A 133 -6.84 -0.39 16.78
C ALA A 133 -5.90 0.81 16.98
N LEU A 134 -4.99 1.09 16.03
CA LEU A 134 -4.11 2.26 16.07
C LEU A 134 -4.90 3.56 16.04
N HIS A 135 -5.94 3.64 15.22
CA HIS A 135 -6.83 4.80 15.19
C HIS A 135 -7.52 5.02 16.54
N ARG A 136 -8.08 3.97 17.16
CA ARG A 136 -8.72 4.07 18.48
C ARG A 136 -7.72 4.45 19.56
N TYR A 137 -6.53 3.86 19.54
CA TYR A 137 -5.44 4.20 20.44
C TYR A 137 -5.02 5.66 20.33
N LEU A 138 -4.85 6.18 19.11
CA LEU A 138 -4.49 7.58 18.87
C LEU A 138 -5.53 8.55 19.42
N VAL A 139 -6.82 8.26 19.21
CA VAL A 139 -7.92 9.07 19.75
C VAL A 139 -7.93 9.04 21.27
N ASP A 140 -7.72 7.87 21.88
CA ASP A 140 -7.64 7.74 23.34
C ASP A 140 -6.42 8.48 23.92
N ALA A 141 -5.24 8.31 23.32
CA ALA A 141 -4.01 8.98 23.74
C ALA A 141 -4.12 10.51 23.68
N ALA A 142 -4.77 11.05 22.64
CA ALA A 142 -5.05 12.48 22.54
C ALA A 142 -5.94 12.95 23.71
N ARG A 143 -7.03 12.22 24.01
CA ARG A 143 -7.94 12.53 25.12
C ARG A 143 -7.23 12.51 26.46
N ARG A 144 -6.40 11.49 26.73
CA ARG A 144 -5.58 11.41 27.96
C ARG A 144 -4.60 12.57 28.08
N SER A 145 -4.17 13.13 26.95
CA SER A 145 -3.29 14.30 26.88
C SER A 145 -4.03 15.65 26.93
N GLY A 146 -5.34 15.64 27.23
CA GLY A 146 -6.15 16.86 27.30
C GLY A 146 -6.48 17.48 25.94
N SER A 147 -6.26 16.75 24.85
CA SER A 147 -6.57 17.17 23.48
C SER A 147 -7.70 16.34 22.88
N GLU A 148 -8.40 16.87 21.88
CA GLU A 148 -9.40 16.11 21.13
C GLU A 148 -9.03 16.08 19.65
N ILE A 149 -8.83 14.89 19.09
CA ILE A 149 -8.65 14.72 17.64
C ILE A 149 -10.01 14.41 17.02
N ARG A 150 -10.44 15.29 16.10
CA ARG A 150 -11.61 15.07 15.25
C ARG A 150 -11.20 15.03 13.79
N PHE A 151 -11.16 13.83 13.22
CA PHE A 151 -10.88 13.66 11.80
C PHE A 151 -11.98 14.33 10.95
N ALA A 152 -11.58 14.99 9.85
CA ALA A 152 -12.49 15.56 8.87
C ALA A 152 -13.01 14.50 7.89
N ALA A 153 -12.14 13.55 7.53
CA ALA A 153 -12.41 12.46 6.61
C ALA A 153 -11.42 11.32 6.85
N PHE A 154 -11.73 10.16 6.26
CA PHE A 154 -10.82 9.02 6.16
C PHE A 154 -10.66 8.61 4.70
N THR A 155 -9.45 8.21 4.32
CA THR A 155 -9.16 7.62 3.02
C THR A 155 -8.13 6.51 3.18
N GLY A 156 -7.92 5.73 2.13
CA GLY A 156 -6.88 4.69 2.15
C GLY A 156 -6.43 4.29 0.75
N GLU A 157 -5.23 3.72 0.70
CA GLU A 157 -4.61 3.23 -0.54
C GLU A 157 -4.92 1.76 -0.74
N SER A 158 -5.45 1.40 -1.91
CA SER A 158 -5.79 0.02 -2.27
C SER A 158 -6.60 -0.65 -1.14
N PHE A 159 -6.04 -1.65 -0.48
CA PHE A 159 -6.65 -2.36 0.64
C PHE A 159 -7.06 -1.45 1.82
N GLY A 160 -6.33 -0.36 2.06
CA GLY A 160 -6.61 0.59 3.13
C GLY A 160 -7.97 1.29 3.00
N ILE A 161 -8.61 1.25 1.82
CA ILE A 161 -9.97 1.78 1.60
C ILE A 161 -10.99 1.08 2.51
N ILE A 162 -10.82 -0.22 2.80
CA ILE A 162 -11.72 -0.99 3.66
C ILE A 162 -11.58 -0.50 5.10
N THR A 163 -10.35 -0.31 5.58
CA THR A 163 -10.06 0.25 6.90
C THR A 163 -10.61 1.67 7.02
N ALA A 164 -10.48 2.50 5.97
CA ALA A 164 -11.07 3.84 5.94
C ALA A 164 -12.60 3.81 6.08
N ALA A 165 -13.28 2.89 5.40
CA ALA A 165 -14.72 2.71 5.51
C ALA A 165 -15.16 2.29 6.92
N VAL A 166 -14.41 1.41 7.58
CA VAL A 166 -14.65 1.04 8.99
C VAL A 166 -14.41 2.23 9.92
N ALA A 167 -13.30 2.97 9.73
CA ALA A 167 -12.98 4.14 10.56
C ALA A 167 -14.03 5.27 10.43
N ALA A 168 -14.59 5.44 9.22
CA ALA A 168 -15.69 6.36 8.94
C ALA A 168 -17.05 5.87 9.45
N GLY A 169 -17.15 4.62 9.92
CA GLY A 169 -18.40 4.00 10.40
C GLY A 169 -19.34 3.51 9.30
N ALA A 170 -18.89 3.50 8.03
CA ALA A 170 -19.66 2.94 6.92
C ALA A 170 -19.72 1.40 6.95
N LEU A 171 -18.74 0.77 7.60
CA LEU A 171 -18.69 -0.66 7.89
C LEU A 171 -18.46 -0.91 9.38
N SER A 172 -19.01 -2.01 9.91
CA SER A 172 -18.62 -2.51 11.23
C SER A 172 -17.20 -3.10 11.19
N VAL A 173 -16.55 -3.26 12.35
CA VAL A 173 -15.25 -3.96 12.43
C VAL A 173 -15.40 -5.39 11.94
N ALA A 174 -16.49 -6.07 12.30
CA ALA A 174 -16.78 -7.45 11.89
C ALA A 174 -16.91 -7.59 10.36
N ASP A 175 -17.70 -6.72 9.71
CA ASP A 175 -17.90 -6.78 8.25
C ASP A 175 -16.62 -6.40 7.51
N GLY A 176 -15.94 -5.34 7.96
CA GLY A 176 -14.64 -4.95 7.43
C GLY A 176 -13.65 -6.10 7.51
N THR A 177 -13.57 -6.80 8.64
CA THR A 177 -12.68 -7.95 8.85
C THR A 177 -13.01 -9.11 7.90
N LYS A 178 -14.29 -9.46 7.71
CA LYS A 178 -14.70 -10.50 6.75
C LYS A 178 -14.33 -10.15 5.32
N ILE A 179 -14.58 -8.90 4.90
CA ILE A 179 -14.22 -8.43 3.55
C ILE A 179 -12.70 -8.46 3.38
N ALA A 180 -11.95 -7.94 4.36
CA ALA A 180 -10.51 -7.91 4.39
C ALA A 180 -9.90 -9.32 4.32
N HIS A 181 -10.49 -10.29 5.02
CA HIS A 181 -10.11 -11.70 4.97
C HIS A 181 -10.37 -12.32 3.58
N ALA A 182 -11.45 -11.93 2.92
CA ALA A 182 -11.89 -12.55 1.68
C ALA A 182 -11.24 -11.96 0.41
N LEU A 183 -10.97 -10.65 0.39
CA LEU A 183 -10.67 -9.92 -0.84
C LEU A 183 -9.48 -10.48 -1.62
N ALA A 184 -8.31 -10.60 -0.98
CA ALA A 184 -7.11 -11.10 -1.65
C ALA A 184 -7.25 -12.57 -2.10
N PRO A 185 -7.80 -13.50 -1.28
CA PRO A 185 -8.15 -14.83 -1.74
C PRO A 185 -9.03 -14.86 -2.99
N PHE A 186 -10.12 -14.08 -3.04
CA PHE A 186 -10.99 -14.04 -4.23
C PHE A 186 -10.25 -13.56 -5.49
N ILE A 187 -9.42 -12.52 -5.36
CA ILE A 187 -8.62 -12.02 -6.48
C ILE A 187 -7.63 -13.09 -6.96
N LEU A 188 -6.89 -13.72 -6.05
CA LEU A 188 -5.85 -14.68 -6.40
C LEU A 188 -6.42 -15.98 -6.97
N VAL A 189 -7.46 -16.54 -6.34
CA VAL A 189 -8.09 -17.77 -6.83
C VAL A 189 -8.85 -17.51 -8.12
N GLY A 190 -9.48 -16.34 -8.28
CA GLY A 190 -10.10 -15.96 -9.55
C GLY A 190 -9.09 -15.78 -10.68
N ALA A 191 -7.89 -15.25 -10.38
CA ALA A 191 -6.86 -15.04 -11.38
C ALA A 191 -6.07 -16.31 -11.74
N GLU A 192 -5.78 -17.17 -10.76
CA GLU A 192 -4.86 -18.31 -10.92
C GLU A 192 -5.55 -19.67 -10.88
N GLY A 193 -6.80 -19.73 -10.42
CA GLY A 193 -7.49 -20.98 -10.11
C GLY A 193 -7.03 -21.61 -8.80
N VAL A 194 -7.30 -22.92 -8.65
CA VAL A 194 -6.87 -23.71 -7.50
C VAL A 194 -5.44 -24.19 -7.71
N THR A 195 -4.54 -23.78 -6.81
CA THR A 195 -3.09 -24.03 -6.87
C THR A 195 -2.55 -24.78 -5.65
N SER A 196 -3.37 -24.95 -4.62
CA SER A 196 -3.07 -25.66 -3.37
C SER A 196 -4.30 -26.44 -2.88
N SER A 197 -4.14 -27.21 -1.82
CA SER A 197 -5.22 -27.92 -1.13
C SER A 197 -5.75 -27.18 0.10
N SER A 198 -5.57 -25.85 0.21
CA SER A 198 -6.11 -25.07 1.34
C SER A 198 -7.64 -25.16 1.39
N PRO A 199 -8.24 -25.39 2.58
CA PRO A 199 -9.70 -25.35 2.76
C PRO A 199 -10.31 -24.00 2.36
N LEU A 200 -9.63 -22.87 2.62
CA LEU A 200 -10.08 -21.56 2.17
C LEU A 200 -10.08 -21.45 0.64
N GLN A 201 -9.01 -21.90 -0.02
CA GLN A 201 -8.95 -21.86 -1.48
C GLN A 201 -10.07 -22.69 -2.12
N ALA A 202 -10.35 -23.89 -1.58
CA ALA A 202 -11.44 -24.73 -2.05
C ALA A 202 -12.81 -24.02 -1.93
N ARG A 203 -13.09 -23.39 -0.79
CA ARG A 203 -14.33 -22.62 -0.57
C ARG A 203 -14.46 -21.41 -1.50
N VAL A 204 -13.37 -20.68 -1.73
CA VAL A 204 -13.35 -19.54 -2.64
C VAL A 204 -13.61 -20.01 -4.07
N ALA A 205 -12.98 -21.09 -4.50
CA ALA A 205 -13.19 -21.67 -5.83
C ALA A 205 -14.64 -22.16 -6.02
N GLU A 206 -15.23 -22.81 -5.01
CA GLU A 206 -16.64 -23.20 -5.02
C GLU A 206 -17.57 -21.98 -5.16
N THR A 207 -17.29 -20.91 -4.42
CA THR A 207 -18.08 -19.68 -4.49
C THR A 207 -17.97 -19.01 -5.86
N LEU A 208 -16.78 -18.98 -6.45
CA LEU A 208 -16.53 -18.46 -7.79
C LEU A 208 -17.25 -19.30 -8.86
N ALA A 209 -17.19 -20.62 -8.74
CA ALA A 209 -17.89 -21.52 -9.66
C ALA A 209 -19.41 -21.32 -9.60
N ALA A 210 -19.98 -21.09 -8.41
CA ALA A 210 -21.40 -20.83 -8.23
C ALA A 210 -21.89 -19.54 -8.94
N VAL A 211 -21.00 -18.57 -9.19
CA VAL A 211 -21.31 -17.34 -9.95
C VAL A 211 -20.81 -17.39 -11.41
N GLY A 212 -20.44 -18.58 -11.91
CA GLY A 212 -20.09 -18.80 -13.31
C GLY A 212 -18.61 -18.61 -13.65
N VAL A 213 -17.74 -18.38 -12.66
CA VAL A 213 -16.28 -18.32 -12.88
C VAL A 213 -15.72 -19.74 -12.79
N THR A 214 -15.63 -20.41 -13.94
CA THR A 214 -15.19 -21.82 -14.06
C THR A 214 -13.79 -21.99 -14.64
N GLN A 215 -13.18 -20.90 -15.10
CA GLN A 215 -11.80 -20.85 -15.58
C GLN A 215 -11.10 -19.63 -14.98
N PRO A 216 -9.76 -19.63 -14.89
CA PRO A 216 -9.01 -18.45 -14.47
C PRO A 216 -9.40 -17.22 -15.30
N LEU A 217 -9.68 -16.11 -14.64
CA LEU A 217 -10.05 -14.84 -15.28
C LEU A 217 -8.89 -14.21 -16.05
N VAL A 218 -7.66 -14.64 -15.76
CA VAL A 218 -6.45 -14.17 -16.41
C VAL A 218 -5.88 -15.30 -17.26
N ALA A 219 -6.05 -15.19 -18.58
CA ALA A 219 -5.62 -16.21 -19.55
C ALA A 219 -4.09 -16.37 -19.62
N GLN A 220 -3.34 -15.31 -19.34
CA GLN A 220 -1.89 -15.31 -19.24
C GLN A 220 -1.48 -14.52 -17.99
N PRO A 221 -0.94 -15.18 -16.95
CA PRO A 221 -0.57 -14.47 -15.73
C PRO A 221 0.47 -13.40 -16.06
N ALA A 222 0.34 -12.24 -15.44
CA ALA A 222 1.40 -11.25 -15.37
C ALA A 222 1.89 -11.18 -13.92
N HIS A 223 3.20 -11.18 -13.75
CA HIS A 223 3.83 -11.02 -12.45
C HIS A 223 4.10 -9.55 -12.18
N VAL A 224 3.77 -9.09 -10.98
CA VAL A 224 4.19 -7.76 -10.53
C VAL A 224 5.58 -7.88 -9.92
N VAL A 225 6.56 -7.26 -10.55
CA VAL A 225 7.93 -7.17 -10.03
C VAL A 225 8.14 -5.79 -9.44
N ALA A 226 8.42 -5.75 -8.13
CA ALA A 226 8.77 -4.51 -7.45
C ALA A 226 10.27 -4.24 -7.61
N LEU A 227 10.59 -3.12 -8.25
CA LEU A 227 11.93 -2.57 -8.36
C LEU A 227 12.16 -1.59 -7.20
N THR A 228 13.15 -1.87 -6.35
CA THR A 228 13.56 -0.99 -5.26
C THR A 228 15.06 -0.75 -5.30
N GLY A 229 15.49 0.49 -5.07
CA GLY A 229 16.91 0.83 -5.10
C GLY A 229 17.18 2.33 -5.12
N HIS A 230 18.44 2.73 -5.34
CA HIS A 230 18.78 4.13 -5.55
C HIS A 230 18.01 4.70 -6.76
N PRO A 231 17.47 5.94 -6.72
CA PRO A 231 16.64 6.47 -7.79
C PRO A 231 17.27 6.35 -9.19
N ASP A 232 18.54 6.69 -9.33
CA ASP A 232 19.25 6.58 -10.62
C ASP A 232 19.36 5.13 -11.11
N VAL A 233 19.48 4.16 -10.20
CA VAL A 233 19.54 2.73 -10.56
C VAL A 233 18.17 2.27 -11.03
N VAL A 234 17.11 2.60 -10.29
CA VAL A 234 15.72 2.26 -10.68
C VAL A 234 15.41 2.86 -12.05
N ASN A 235 15.75 4.12 -12.28
CA ASN A 235 15.52 4.78 -13.55
C ASN A 235 16.30 4.12 -14.70
N ARG A 236 17.59 3.78 -14.49
CA ARG A 236 18.38 3.06 -15.50
C ARG A 236 17.80 1.68 -15.82
N VAL A 237 17.34 0.94 -14.81
CA VAL A 237 16.70 -0.37 -15.01
C VAL A 237 15.40 -0.21 -15.80
N LEU A 238 14.58 0.79 -15.49
CA LEU A 238 13.34 1.06 -16.22
C LEU A 238 13.60 1.40 -17.70
N VAL A 239 14.62 2.22 -17.98
CA VAL A 239 15.04 2.50 -19.37
C VAL A 239 15.51 1.22 -20.07
N ALA A 240 16.39 0.45 -19.43
CA ALA A 240 16.88 -0.81 -20.01
C ALA A 240 15.75 -1.83 -20.27
N ILE A 241 14.72 -1.88 -19.41
CA ILE A 241 13.54 -2.71 -19.61
C ILE A 241 12.75 -2.22 -20.84
N SER A 242 12.50 -0.92 -20.93
CA SER A 242 11.81 -0.31 -22.07
C SER A 242 12.53 -0.53 -23.41
N ASP A 243 13.86 -0.61 -23.39
CA ASP A 243 14.66 -0.84 -24.59
C ASP A 243 14.70 -2.33 -24.98
N ALA A 244 14.64 -3.23 -23.99
CA ALA A 244 14.81 -4.67 -24.19
C ALA A 244 13.51 -5.44 -24.44
N TYR A 245 12.36 -4.93 -23.97
CA TYR A 245 11.09 -5.65 -24.03
C TYR A 245 9.99 -4.80 -24.65
N ASP A 246 9.08 -5.45 -25.38
CA ASP A 246 7.85 -4.80 -25.84
C ASP A 246 6.95 -4.49 -24.63
N VAL A 247 6.19 -3.39 -24.71
CA VAL A 247 5.27 -2.98 -23.64
C VAL A 247 4.18 -4.01 -23.36
N SER A 248 3.84 -4.86 -24.34
CA SER A 248 2.91 -5.98 -24.17
C SER A 248 3.49 -7.15 -23.38
N ASP A 249 4.82 -7.21 -23.23
CA ASP A 249 5.54 -8.23 -22.47
C ASP A 249 5.97 -7.71 -21.09
N VAL A 250 6.47 -6.47 -21.03
CA VAL A 250 6.84 -5.80 -19.78
C VAL A 250 6.32 -4.36 -19.76
N GLU A 251 5.42 -4.07 -18.82
CA GLU A 251 4.78 -2.76 -18.69
C GLU A 251 5.16 -2.10 -17.37
N LEU A 252 5.52 -0.81 -17.39
CA LEU A 252 5.59 -0.02 -16.17
C LEU A 252 4.18 0.18 -15.58
N HIS A 253 3.89 -0.53 -14.49
CA HIS A 253 2.57 -0.47 -13.87
C HIS A 253 2.38 0.79 -13.02
N LYS A 254 3.32 1.09 -12.10
CA LYS A 254 3.19 2.21 -11.17
C LYS A 254 4.54 2.64 -10.59
N THR A 255 4.78 3.94 -10.54
CA THR A 255 5.89 4.53 -9.77
C THR A 255 5.34 5.02 -8.43
N TYR A 256 5.83 4.46 -7.32
CA TYR A 256 5.38 4.81 -5.97
C TYR A 256 6.20 5.95 -5.37
N ALA A 257 7.49 5.94 -5.65
CA ALA A 257 8.46 6.95 -5.23
C ALA A 257 9.67 6.91 -6.16
N ALA A 258 10.57 7.89 -6.06
CA ALA A 258 11.78 7.93 -6.89
C ALA A 258 12.65 6.67 -6.76
N ASN A 259 12.57 5.97 -5.63
CA ASN A 259 13.31 4.75 -5.31
C ASN A 259 12.49 3.45 -5.48
N GLN A 260 11.26 3.52 -5.98
CA GLN A 260 10.37 2.36 -6.08
C GLN A 260 9.39 2.44 -7.26
N ALA A 261 9.41 1.41 -8.10
CA ALA A 261 8.45 1.20 -9.18
C ALA A 261 8.01 -0.27 -9.24
N ASN A 262 6.80 -0.52 -9.73
CA ASN A 262 6.32 -1.86 -10.06
C ASN A 262 6.20 -1.97 -11.58
N VAL A 263 6.68 -3.08 -12.12
CA VAL A 263 6.48 -3.48 -13.52
C VAL A 263 5.64 -4.75 -13.57
N TYR A 264 4.76 -4.85 -14.57
CA TYR A 264 4.09 -6.08 -14.93
C TYR A 264 4.95 -6.84 -15.93
N VAL A 265 5.16 -8.13 -15.70
CA VAL A 265 5.93 -9.02 -16.56
C VAL A 265 5.04 -10.19 -16.95
N ARG A 266 4.71 -10.32 -18.22
CA ARG A 266 3.91 -11.43 -18.74
C ARG A 266 4.63 -12.76 -18.51
N SER A 267 3.91 -13.77 -18.00
CA SER A 267 4.47 -15.11 -17.83
C SER A 267 4.87 -15.68 -19.18
N GLY A 268 6.05 -16.30 -19.24
CA GLY A 268 6.61 -16.87 -20.47
C GLY A 268 7.59 -15.94 -21.21
N VAL A 269 7.78 -14.71 -20.73
CA VAL A 269 8.94 -13.89 -21.11
C VAL A 269 10.19 -14.53 -20.47
N ARG A 270 10.79 -15.50 -21.16
CA ARG A 270 12.13 -16.03 -20.85
C ARG A 270 13.04 -15.86 -22.05
N GLU A 271 14.14 -15.14 -21.80
CA GLU A 271 15.42 -15.02 -22.52
C GLU A 271 15.44 -15.58 -23.95
N SER A 272 15.20 -14.71 -24.91
CA SER A 272 15.79 -14.82 -26.26
C SER A 272 17.25 -14.43 -26.24
#